data_AF-A0A224Z407-F1
#
_entry.id   AF-A0A224Z407-F1
#
_cell.length_a   1.000
_cell.length_b   1.000
_cell.length_c   1.000
_cell.angle_alpha   90.00
_cell.angle_beta   90.00
_cell.angle_gamma   90.00
#
_symmetry.space_group_name_H-M   'P 1'
#
loop_
_entity.id
_entity.type
_entity.pdbx_description
1 polymer ?
#
loop_
_entity_poly.entity_id
_entity_poly.type
_entity_poly.pdbx_seq_one_letter_code
_entity_poly.pdbx_strand_id
1 'polypeptide(L)'
;MSDEERDVDIESDADKRAHHNALERRRRDHIKFSFTSLRDAVPSLQGEKASRAQILKKAADYIQSMRRKNTAHLQDIEDLKRQNKLLEEQMCERRRLSCLAVRALEKTKVAGGGGYSAGSMLDAMNIKGDSISAFDGGSGSESSDDTDNSSRGSRKKLKSSPGSTPLHL
;
A
#
# COMPACT_ATOMS: atom_id res chain seq x y z
N MET A 1 -41.42 -30.29 57.07
CA MET A 1 -40.59 -31.44 56.67
C MET A 1 -41.50 -32.38 55.91
N SER A 2 -41.34 -32.70 54.65
CA SER A 2 -40.42 -32.39 53.55
C SER A 2 -41.20 -32.90 52.30
N ASP A 3 -41.07 -32.45 51.07
CA ASP A 3 -39.94 -32.25 50.16
C ASP A 3 -40.52 -31.39 49.03
N GLU A 4 -40.01 -30.18 48.81
CA GLU A 4 -39.03 -29.92 47.74
C GLU A 4 -39.59 -30.20 46.33
N GLU A 5 -40.00 -29.08 45.74
CA GLU A 5 -39.90 -28.74 44.32
C GLU A 5 -39.30 -29.83 43.43
N ARG A 6 -40.16 -30.44 42.62
CA ARG A 6 -39.75 -31.01 41.35
C ARG A 6 -40.50 -30.31 40.25
N ASP A 7 -40.06 -29.09 39.94
CA ASP A 7 -40.10 -28.56 38.59
C ASP A 7 -39.25 -29.49 37.72
N VAL A 8 -39.82 -30.65 37.37
CA VAL A 8 -39.29 -31.44 36.27
C VAL A 8 -39.89 -30.76 35.05
N ASP A 9 -39.11 -29.90 34.41
CA ASP A 9 -39.35 -29.44 33.05
C ASP A 9 -39.35 -30.68 32.12
N ILE A 10 -40.43 -31.46 32.17
CA ILE A 10 -40.73 -32.51 31.21
C ILE A 10 -41.27 -31.76 30.01
N GLU A 11 -40.34 -31.14 29.27
CA GLU A 11 -40.63 -30.52 27.99
C GLU A 11 -41.29 -31.59 27.12
N SER A 12 -42.54 -31.34 26.72
CA SER A 12 -43.35 -32.33 26.01
C SER A 12 -42.68 -32.67 24.68
N ASP A 13 -42.97 -33.85 24.11
CA ASP A 13 -42.45 -34.18 22.77
C ASP A 13 -42.84 -33.15 21.70
N ALA A 14 -43.95 -32.42 21.92
CA ALA A 14 -44.35 -31.29 21.09
C ALA A 14 -43.42 -30.09 21.27
N ASP A 15 -43.01 -29.77 22.49
CA ASP A 15 -42.11 -28.66 22.81
C ASP A 15 -40.70 -28.92 22.29
N LYS A 16 -40.16 -30.15 22.46
CA LYS A 16 -38.88 -30.56 21.86
C LYS A 16 -38.89 -30.41 20.33
N ARG A 17 -40.01 -30.79 19.69
CA ARG A 17 -40.20 -30.63 18.23
C ARG A 17 -40.29 -29.16 17.83
N ALA A 18 -40.98 -28.34 18.61
CA ALA A 18 -41.09 -26.90 18.38
C ALA A 18 -39.72 -26.21 18.51
N HIS A 19 -38.97 -26.52 19.57
CA HIS A 19 -37.63 -26.00 19.81
C HIS A 19 -36.67 -26.39 18.67
N HIS A 20 -36.65 -27.67 18.27
CA HIS A 20 -35.86 -28.12 17.12
C HIS A 20 -36.21 -27.37 15.83
N ASN A 21 -37.51 -27.18 15.55
CA ASN A 21 -37.97 -26.41 14.39
C ASN A 21 -37.55 -24.93 14.44
N ALA A 22 -37.53 -24.33 15.64
CA ALA A 22 -37.07 -22.97 15.84
C ALA A 22 -35.57 -22.83 15.56
N LEU A 23 -34.76 -23.76 16.08
CA LEU A 23 -33.31 -23.79 15.83
C LEU A 23 -32.99 -23.95 14.34
N GLU A 24 -33.69 -24.85 13.65
CA GLU A 24 -33.46 -25.07 12.23
C GLU A 24 -33.89 -23.86 11.37
N ARG A 25 -34.96 -23.15 11.75
CA ARG A 25 -35.32 -21.86 11.11
C ARG A 25 -34.18 -20.85 11.25
N ARG A 26 -33.67 -20.66 12.47
CA ARG A 26 -32.53 -19.76 12.73
C ARG A 26 -31.30 -20.15 11.91
N ARG A 27 -31.00 -21.45 11.80
CA ARG A 27 -29.89 -21.95 10.97
C ARG A 27 -30.08 -21.60 9.49
N ARG A 28 -31.29 -21.79 8.95
CA ARG A 28 -31.61 -21.44 7.56
C ARG A 28 -31.51 -19.95 7.29
N ASP A 29 -31.94 -19.11 8.24
CA ASP A 29 -31.83 -17.65 8.12
C ASP A 29 -30.38 -17.19 8.10
N HIS A 30 -29.53 -17.79 8.95
CA HIS A 30 -28.09 -17.52 8.93
C HIS A 30 -27.46 -17.91 7.58
N ILE A 31 -27.81 -19.08 7.04
CA ILE A 31 -27.32 -19.50 5.70
C ILE A 31 -27.80 -18.53 4.62
N LYS A 32 -29.06 -18.09 4.67
CA LYS A 32 -29.61 -17.11 3.73
C LYS A 32 -28.83 -15.80 3.79
N PHE A 33 -28.47 -15.35 4.98
CA PHE A 33 -27.60 -14.18 5.16
C PHE A 33 -26.22 -14.40 4.53
N SER A 34 -25.56 -15.52 4.81
CA SER A 34 -24.24 -15.84 4.23
C SER A 34 -24.26 -15.90 2.70
N PHE A 35 -25.33 -16.43 2.09
CA PHE A 35 -25.51 -16.40 0.62
C PHE A 35 -25.70 -14.99 0.09
N THR A 36 -26.40 -14.12 0.82
CA THR A 36 -26.59 -12.71 0.44
C THR A 36 -25.26 -11.98 0.48
N SER A 37 -24.49 -12.14 1.57
CA SER A 37 -23.15 -11.57 1.69
C SER A 37 -22.19 -12.07 0.61
N LEU A 38 -22.25 -13.37 0.28
CA LEU A 38 -21.42 -13.94 -0.79
C LEU A 38 -21.78 -13.36 -2.16
N ARG A 39 -23.08 -13.22 -2.46
CA ARG A 39 -23.54 -12.61 -3.72
C ARG A 39 -23.00 -11.18 -3.85
N ASP A 40 -23.13 -10.39 -2.79
CA ASP A 40 -22.73 -8.97 -2.80
C ASP A 40 -21.21 -8.80 -2.92
N ALA A 41 -20.42 -9.79 -2.49
CA ALA A 41 -18.96 -9.81 -2.65
C ALA A 41 -18.48 -10.19 -4.07
N VAL A 42 -19.37 -10.73 -4.92
CA VAL A 42 -19.04 -11.15 -6.29
C VAL A 42 -19.55 -10.09 -7.27
N PRO A 43 -18.66 -9.32 -7.95
CA PRO A 43 -19.06 -8.18 -8.76
C PRO A 43 -20.08 -8.51 -9.87
N SER A 44 -20.01 -9.71 -10.46
CA SER A 44 -20.91 -10.15 -11.53
C SER A 44 -22.32 -10.53 -11.06
N LEU A 45 -22.58 -10.51 -9.75
CA LEU A 45 -23.88 -10.86 -9.16
C LEU A 45 -24.52 -9.70 -8.40
N GLN A 46 -23.83 -8.55 -8.31
CA GLN A 46 -24.33 -7.39 -7.59
C GLN A 46 -25.57 -6.83 -8.29
N GLY A 47 -26.64 -6.59 -7.52
CA GLY A 47 -27.91 -6.07 -8.04
C GLY A 47 -28.78 -7.07 -8.81
N GLU A 48 -28.31 -8.31 -9.03
CA GLU A 48 -29.05 -9.33 -9.78
C GLU A 48 -29.69 -10.38 -8.87
N LYS A 49 -30.84 -10.93 -9.32
CA LYS A 49 -31.44 -12.12 -8.70
C LYS A 49 -30.69 -13.36 -9.17
N ALA A 50 -29.91 -13.96 -8.27
CA ALA A 50 -29.16 -15.19 -8.55
C ALA A 50 -29.61 -16.35 -7.66
N SER A 51 -29.74 -17.55 -8.23
CA SER A 51 -29.99 -18.77 -7.46
C SER A 51 -28.77 -19.18 -6.64
N ARG A 52 -28.96 -20.00 -5.59
CA ARG A 52 -27.85 -20.52 -4.76
C ARG A 52 -26.76 -21.21 -5.59
N ALA A 53 -27.15 -22.01 -6.57
CA ALA A 53 -26.21 -22.70 -7.45
C ALA A 53 -25.40 -21.71 -8.30
N GLN A 54 -26.05 -20.67 -8.85
CA GLN A 54 -25.37 -19.62 -9.61
C GLN A 54 -24.41 -18.83 -8.74
N ILE A 55 -24.79 -18.48 -7.50
CA ILE A 55 -23.91 -17.78 -6.54
C ILE A 55 -22.63 -18.58 -6.32
N LEU A 56 -22.74 -19.88 -6.03
CA LEU A 56 -21.57 -20.73 -5.82
C LEU A 56 -20.69 -20.84 -7.07
N LYS A 57 -21.31 -21.04 -8.25
CA LYS A 57 -20.58 -21.15 -9.51
C LYS A 57 -19.80 -19.87 -9.83
N LYS A 58 -20.47 -18.72 -9.80
CA LYS A 58 -19.85 -17.43 -10.11
C LYS A 58 -18.83 -17.00 -9.07
N ALA A 59 -19.02 -17.35 -7.79
CA ALA A 59 -18.02 -17.14 -6.75
C ALA A 59 -16.74 -17.97 -7.03
N ALA A 60 -16.89 -19.24 -7.40
CA ALA A 60 -15.76 -20.08 -7.77
C ALA A 60 -15.02 -19.54 -9.00
N ASP A 61 -15.76 -19.16 -10.06
CA ASP A 61 -15.21 -18.54 -11.26
C ASP A 61 -14.46 -17.24 -10.92
N TYR A 62 -15.03 -16.41 -10.03
CA TYR A 62 -14.42 -15.16 -9.60
C TYR A 62 -13.10 -15.39 -8.84
N ILE A 63 -13.05 -16.35 -7.91
CA ILE A 63 -11.81 -16.71 -7.20
C ILE A 63 -10.75 -17.16 -8.20
N GLN A 64 -11.09 -18.01 -9.16
CA GLN A 64 -10.14 -18.47 -10.18
C GLN A 64 -9.66 -17.34 -11.09
N SER A 65 -10.54 -16.43 -11.48
CA SER A 65 -10.17 -15.23 -12.26
C SER A 65 -9.22 -14.33 -11.47
N MET A 66 -9.54 -14.04 -10.22
CA MET A 66 -8.70 -13.19 -9.36
C MET A 66 -7.33 -13.82 -9.07
N ARG A 67 -7.25 -15.14 -8.91
CA ARG A 67 -5.96 -15.85 -8.81
C ARG A 67 -5.09 -15.64 -10.04
N ARG A 68 -5.65 -15.85 -11.24
CA ARG A 68 -4.93 -15.61 -12.51
C ARG A 68 -4.48 -14.15 -12.66
N LYS A 69 -5.35 -13.20 -12.33
CA LYS A 69 -5.02 -11.76 -12.36
C LYS A 69 -3.90 -11.41 -11.39
N ASN A 70 -3.95 -11.91 -10.16
CA ASN A 70 -2.89 -11.69 -9.17
C ASN A 70 -1.55 -12.25 -9.67
N THR A 71 -1.53 -13.45 -10.27
CA THR A 71 -0.30 -14.02 -10.85
C THR A 71 0.24 -13.16 -11.99
N ALA A 72 -0.61 -12.71 -12.91
CA ALA A 72 -0.20 -11.82 -14.00
C ALA A 72 0.37 -10.50 -13.45
N HIS A 73 -0.29 -9.86 -12.49
CA HIS A 73 0.20 -8.65 -11.87
C HIS A 73 1.53 -8.84 -11.12
N LEU A 74 1.75 -9.99 -10.49
CA LEU A 74 3.04 -10.31 -9.88
C LEU A 74 4.15 -10.41 -10.93
N GLN A 75 3.87 -10.98 -12.10
CA GLN A 75 4.80 -11.02 -13.23
C GLN A 75 5.09 -9.61 -13.75
N ASP A 76 4.06 -8.78 -13.96
CA ASP A 76 4.21 -7.39 -14.39
C ASP A 76 5.09 -6.60 -13.40
N ILE A 77 4.88 -6.79 -12.10
CA ILE A 77 5.69 -6.16 -11.04
C ILE A 77 7.15 -6.61 -11.14
N GLU A 78 7.41 -7.90 -11.36
CA GLU A 78 8.77 -8.42 -11.49
C GLU A 78 9.47 -7.86 -12.73
N ASP A 79 8.76 -7.80 -13.85
CA ASP A 79 9.28 -7.27 -15.11
C ASP A 79 9.60 -5.78 -15.00
N LEU A 80 8.71 -4.98 -14.41
CA LEU A 80 8.94 -3.57 -14.14
C LEU A 80 10.12 -3.36 -13.18
N LYS A 81 10.26 -4.19 -12.15
CA LYS A 81 11.44 -4.14 -11.25
C LYS A 81 12.73 -4.41 -12.00
N ARG A 82 12.74 -5.40 -12.90
CA ARG A 82 13.91 -5.72 -13.72
C ARG A 82 14.27 -4.57 -14.66
N GLN A 83 13.28 -3.96 -15.31
CA GLN A 83 13.47 -2.81 -16.17
C GLN A 83 14.00 -1.60 -15.41
N ASN A 84 13.43 -1.28 -14.24
CA ASN A 84 13.90 -0.18 -13.40
C ASN A 84 15.35 -0.39 -12.98
N LYS A 85 15.74 -1.60 -12.57
CA LYS A 85 17.12 -1.93 -12.22
C LYS A 85 18.07 -1.67 -13.38
N LEU A 86 17.72 -2.10 -14.59
CA LEU A 86 18.55 -1.86 -15.79
C LEU A 86 18.70 -0.37 -16.10
N LEU A 87 17.62 0.40 -15.96
CA LEU A 87 17.65 1.85 -16.17
C LEU A 87 18.50 2.57 -15.10
N GLU A 88 18.39 2.16 -13.83
CA GLU A 88 19.21 2.67 -12.74
C GLU A 88 20.70 2.39 -12.97
N GLU A 89 21.05 1.18 -13.40
CA GLU A 89 22.42 0.79 -13.77
C GLU A 89 22.94 1.66 -14.92
N GLN A 90 22.15 1.86 -15.98
CA GLN A 90 22.54 2.73 -17.11
C GLN A 90 22.73 4.19 -16.67
N MET A 91 21.87 4.70 -15.79
CA MET A 91 22.00 6.04 -15.26
C MET A 91 23.26 6.19 -14.39
N CYS A 92 23.58 5.18 -13.58
CA CYS A 92 24.81 5.15 -12.79
C CYS A 92 26.05 5.15 -13.69
N GLU A 93 26.09 4.28 -14.71
CA GLU A 93 27.23 4.18 -15.61
C GLU A 93 27.43 5.48 -16.41
N ARG A 94 26.34 6.08 -16.92
CA ARG A 94 26.41 7.38 -17.61
C ARG A 94 26.94 8.48 -16.68
N ARG A 95 26.49 8.53 -15.43
CA ARG A 95 27.01 9.48 -14.42
C ARG A 95 28.49 9.26 -14.15
N ARG A 96 28.92 7.99 -14.03
CA ARG A 96 30.32 7.60 -13.82
C ARG A 96 31.20 8.05 -14.99
N LEU A 97 30.79 7.74 -16.22
CA LEU A 97 31.50 8.15 -17.44
C LEU A 97 31.59 9.67 -17.56
N SER A 98 30.50 10.39 -17.25
CA SER A 98 30.51 11.86 -17.24
C SER A 98 31.51 12.43 -16.22
N CYS A 99 31.59 11.85 -15.01
CA CYS A 99 32.55 12.30 -14.00
C CYS A 99 34.01 12.08 -14.42
N LEU A 100 34.30 10.92 -15.04
CA LEU A 100 35.63 10.64 -15.57
C LEU A 100 36.03 11.62 -16.68
N ALA A 101 35.10 11.96 -17.57
CA ALA A 101 35.33 12.93 -18.64
C ALA A 101 35.64 14.33 -18.07
N VAL A 102 34.88 14.81 -17.08
CA VAL A 102 35.13 16.11 -16.42
C VAL A 102 36.53 16.15 -15.80
N ARG A 103 36.91 15.11 -15.04
CA ARG A 103 38.25 15.04 -14.42
C ARG A 103 39.38 15.03 -15.46
N ALA A 104 39.19 14.42 -16.62
CA ALA A 104 40.18 14.42 -17.69
C ALA A 104 40.37 15.82 -18.29
N LEU A 105 39.28 16.57 -18.47
CA LEU A 105 39.33 17.95 -18.94
C LEU A 105 39.99 18.90 -17.91
N GLU A 106 39.77 18.69 -16.61
CA GLU A 106 40.45 19.46 -15.56
C GLU A 106 41.97 19.24 -15.57
N LYS A 107 42.44 17.98 -15.75
CA LYS A 107 43.88 17.67 -15.86
C LYS A 107 44.54 18.36 -17.03
N THR A 108 43.87 18.43 -18.19
CA THR A 108 44.43 19.09 -19.38
C THR A 108 44.39 20.62 -19.26
N LYS A 109 43.39 21.20 -18.59
CA LYS A 109 43.34 22.65 -18.29
C LYS A 109 44.43 23.07 -17.31
N VAL A 110 44.71 22.28 -16.28
CA VAL A 110 45.79 22.57 -15.31
C VAL A 110 47.18 22.36 -15.94
N ALA A 111 47.34 21.36 -16.80
CA ALA A 111 48.60 21.15 -17.52
C ALA A 111 48.83 22.13 -18.69
N GLY A 112 47.77 22.68 -19.27
CA GLY A 112 47.81 23.64 -20.38
C GLY A 112 47.72 25.12 -19.97
N GLY A 113 47.52 25.42 -18.68
CA GLY A 113 47.40 26.78 -18.13
C GLY A 113 48.73 27.48 -17.85
N GLY A 114 49.78 27.16 -18.62
CA GLY A 114 51.14 27.66 -18.43
C GLY A 114 51.86 27.97 -19.74
N GLY A 115 51.21 28.67 -20.68
CA GLY A 115 51.95 29.11 -21.87
C GLY A 115 51.14 29.60 -23.07
N TYR A 116 50.34 30.65 -22.92
CA TYR A 116 50.18 31.62 -24.01
C TYR A 116 50.17 33.03 -23.41
N SER A 117 51.31 33.70 -23.60
CA SER A 117 51.40 35.16 -23.66
C SER A 117 50.38 35.65 -24.69
N ALA A 118 49.33 36.32 -24.24
CA ALA A 118 48.42 37.06 -25.09
C ALA A 118 48.29 38.48 -24.52
N GLY A 119 49.03 39.40 -25.13
CA GLY A 119 48.68 40.82 -25.19
C GLY A 119 48.93 41.62 -23.91
N SER A 120 50.15 42.15 -23.79
CA SER A 120 50.31 43.51 -23.26
C SER A 120 49.46 44.49 -24.09
N MET A 121 48.94 45.51 -23.41
CA MET A 121 48.11 46.64 -23.88
C MET A 121 46.64 46.35 -24.20
N LEU A 122 45.76 46.59 -23.23
CA LEU A 122 44.66 47.56 -23.36
C LEU A 122 44.44 48.26 -22.01
N ASP A 123 44.35 49.57 -22.10
CA ASP A 123 44.34 50.57 -21.05
C ASP A 123 43.21 50.50 -20.02
N ALA A 124 43.49 51.23 -18.92
CA ALA A 124 42.55 51.98 -18.09
C ALA A 124 41.75 51.20 -17.04
N MET A 125 42.27 51.33 -15.81
CA MET A 125 41.53 51.27 -14.57
C MET A 125 40.23 52.09 -14.66
N ASN A 126 39.09 51.45 -14.49
CA ASN A 126 37.89 52.10 -14.00
C ASN A 126 37.36 51.31 -12.79
N ILE A 127 37.90 51.62 -11.61
CA ILE A 127 37.35 51.18 -10.33
C ILE A 127 36.08 51.99 -10.08
N LYS A 128 34.94 51.37 -10.38
CA LYS A 128 33.62 51.72 -9.85
C LYS A 128 32.80 50.44 -9.96
N GLY A 129 32.80 49.59 -8.94
CA GLY A 129 31.99 49.79 -7.75
C GLY A 129 30.91 48.70 -7.77
N ASP A 130 30.70 48.11 -6.60
CA ASP A 130 29.64 47.19 -6.22
C ASP A 130 29.81 45.66 -6.34
N SER A 131 29.93 45.08 -5.13
CA SER A 131 29.28 43.86 -4.64
C SER A 131 29.74 42.50 -5.18
N ILE A 132 30.71 41.93 -4.45
CA ILE A 132 30.99 40.50 -4.37
C ILE A 132 29.89 39.80 -3.55
N SER A 133 29.30 38.71 -4.07
CA SER A 133 28.55 37.76 -3.24
C SER A 133 29.16 36.37 -3.38
N ALA A 134 29.66 35.87 -2.25
CA ALA A 134 30.26 34.56 -2.08
C ALA A 134 29.25 33.44 -2.33
N PHE A 135 29.69 32.42 -3.07
CA PHE A 135 29.06 31.11 -3.19
C PHE A 135 29.44 30.29 -1.96
N ASP A 136 28.47 30.01 -1.09
CA ASP A 136 28.59 29.08 0.05
C ASP A 136 28.13 27.69 -0.40
N GLY A 137 29.10 26.84 -0.73
CA GLY A 137 28.89 25.43 -1.07
C GLY A 137 29.05 24.57 0.18
N GLY A 138 27.94 24.17 0.80
CA GLY A 138 27.91 23.21 1.90
C GLY A 138 27.43 21.84 1.46
N SER A 139 28.37 20.91 1.25
CA SER A 139 28.12 19.45 1.23
C SER A 139 28.15 18.92 2.66
N GLY A 140 27.07 18.30 3.11
CA GLY A 140 27.02 17.48 4.31
C GLY A 140 26.47 16.09 3.97
N SER A 141 27.38 15.15 3.72
CA SER A 141 27.05 13.72 3.74
C SER A 141 27.10 13.25 5.19
N GLU A 142 26.00 12.75 5.73
CA GLU A 142 25.99 11.94 6.94
C GLU A 142 25.44 10.55 6.59
N SER A 143 26.32 9.56 6.75
CA SER A 143 26.02 8.14 6.71
C SER A 143 25.79 7.70 8.16
N SER A 144 24.70 6.98 8.40
CA SER A 144 24.50 6.23 9.63
C SER A 144 23.73 4.96 9.30
N ASP A 145 24.42 3.84 9.41
CA ASP A 145 23.88 2.48 9.44
C ASP A 145 23.38 2.13 10.84
N ASP A 146 22.57 1.06 10.91
CA ASP A 146 22.01 0.34 12.09
C ASP A 146 20.77 1.01 12.75
N THR A 147 19.66 0.34 13.10
CA THR A 147 19.43 -1.05 13.55
C THR A 147 17.94 -1.45 13.40
N ASP A 148 17.70 -2.76 13.24
CA ASP A 148 16.43 -3.49 13.40
C ASP A 148 15.62 -3.07 14.65
N ASN A 149 14.31 -2.87 14.48
CA ASN A 149 13.35 -2.87 15.59
C ASN A 149 12.06 -3.59 15.17
N SER A 150 12.14 -4.91 15.23
CA SER A 150 10.99 -5.79 15.34
C SER A 150 10.26 -5.59 16.68
N SER A 151 8.92 -5.53 16.59
CA SER A 151 7.94 -5.65 17.67
C SER A 151 7.66 -4.42 18.55
N ARG A 152 6.42 -3.89 18.44
CA ARG A 152 5.51 -3.66 19.57
C ARG A 152 4.21 -2.95 19.15
N GLY A 153 3.09 -3.52 19.55
CA GLY A 153 2.01 -2.74 20.15
C GLY A 153 0.73 -2.58 19.34
N SER A 154 -0.17 -3.56 19.52
CA SER A 154 -1.62 -3.45 19.35
C SER A 154 -2.19 -2.07 19.69
N ARG A 155 -2.92 -1.44 18.76
CA ARG A 155 -3.85 -0.35 19.11
C ARG A 155 -5.29 -0.75 18.82
N LYS A 156 -6.08 -0.55 19.87
CA LYS A 156 -7.45 -0.99 20.09
C LYS A 156 -8.45 -0.12 19.33
N LYS A 157 -9.58 -0.74 19.02
CA LYS A 157 -10.81 -0.19 18.43
C LYS A 157 -11.22 1.16 19.06
N LEU A 158 -11.53 2.13 18.21
CA LEU A 158 -12.34 3.29 18.58
C LEU A 158 -13.83 2.89 18.50
N LYS A 159 -14.52 3.04 19.64
CA LYS A 159 -15.96 2.88 19.81
C LYS A 159 -16.61 4.22 19.47
N SER A 160 -17.43 4.27 18.41
CA SER A 160 -18.36 5.38 18.19
C SER A 160 -19.60 5.17 19.07
N SER A 161 -19.95 6.19 19.85
CA SER A 161 -21.23 6.28 20.57
C SER A 161 -22.32 6.80 19.61
N PRO A 162 -23.60 6.44 19.83
CA PRO A 162 -24.70 6.84 18.95
C PRO A 162 -25.16 8.26 19.28
N GLY A 163 -25.14 9.14 18.27
CA GLY A 163 -25.69 10.49 18.34
C GLY A 163 -27.15 10.51 17.88
N SER A 164 -28.03 10.81 18.84
CA SER A 164 -29.34 11.46 18.80
C SER A 164 -29.99 11.75 17.43
N THR A 165 -31.20 11.22 17.24
CA THR A 165 -32.22 11.72 16.30
C THR A 165 -32.92 12.96 16.86
N PRO A 166 -33.25 13.97 16.05
CA PRO A 166 -34.33 14.90 16.35
C PRO A 166 -35.60 14.51 15.58
N LEU A 167 -36.71 14.49 16.31
CA LEU A 167 -38.08 14.45 15.79
C LEU A 167 -38.40 15.79 15.11
N HIS A 168 -39.09 15.76 13.99
CA HIS A 168 -39.88 16.89 13.53
C HIS A 168 -41.20 16.40 12.93
N LEU A 169 -42.25 17.13 13.28
CA LEU A 169 -43.67 16.91 12.93
C LEU A 169 -43.91 16.81 11.42
#